data_AF-A0AAE0B592-F1
#
_entry.id   AF-A0AAE0B592-F1
#
_cell.length_a   1.000
_cell.length_b   1.000
_cell.length_c   1.000
_cell.angle_alpha   90.00
_cell.angle_beta   90.00
_cell.angle_gamma   90.00
#
_symmetry.space_group_name_H-M   'P 1'
#
loop_
_entity.id
_entity.type
_entity.pdbx_description
1 polymer ?
#
loop_
_entity_poly.entity_id
_entity_poly.type
_entity_poly.pdbx_seq_one_letter_code
_entity_poly.pdbx_strand_id
1 'polypeptide(L)'
;MSVSTSSSRTLKIGLVGFGPFGQFLAKTMIKQGHILQATSRSDHSQLCHHLGISFFREEREFIEADNDVILICTSILSLSQVLNNLPLHFLKRPTLIAEVLSVKEHPRNVLLQVVPEEMDLLCTHPMFGPESGKNGWQDLTFVYDKVRIRDEATCSSFLHIFQSEGCKMLEMSCEEHDKIAARSQFLTHTIGRTLSEMEIESTSMNTKGFETLVQLKENSVRDSFDLFSGLFIYNRFAKQELQNLELALEKVKQKLLQKMEEQSSIESKP
;
A
#
# COMPACT_ATOMS: atom_id res chain seq x y z
N MET A 1 12.50 -1.55 34.45
CA MET A 1 13.05 -0.49 33.59
C MET A 1 11.87 0.25 32.99
N SER A 2 11.74 1.54 33.32
CA SER A 2 10.63 2.39 32.91
C SER A 2 10.63 2.56 31.39
N VAL A 3 9.59 2.07 30.72
CA VAL A 3 9.29 2.43 29.33
C VAL A 3 8.98 3.92 29.33
N SER A 4 9.92 4.74 28.87
CA SER A 4 9.65 6.16 28.65
C SER A 4 8.58 6.24 27.57
N THR A 5 7.37 6.61 27.96
CA THR A 5 6.36 7.11 27.04
C THR A 5 6.89 8.41 26.44
N SER A 6 7.69 8.31 25.38
CA SER A 6 8.06 9.45 24.56
C SER A 6 6.74 10.03 24.04
N SER A 7 6.37 11.22 24.51
CA SER A 7 5.22 11.94 23.98
C SER A 7 5.48 12.20 22.50
N SER A 8 4.66 11.62 21.61
CA SER A 8 4.69 11.90 20.19
C SER A 8 4.56 13.41 19.95
N ARG A 9 5.45 14.00 19.13
CA ARG A 9 5.41 15.42 18.77
C ARG A 9 4.53 15.65 17.55
N THR A 10 3.93 16.83 17.45
CA THR A 10 3.32 17.29 16.20
C THR A 10 4.37 17.36 15.09
N LEU A 11 4.07 16.74 13.95
CA LEU A 11 4.90 16.74 12.74
C LEU A 11 4.32 17.68 11.68
N LYS A 12 5.22 18.27 10.88
CA LYS A 12 4.89 18.82 9.55
C LYS A 12 5.13 17.74 8.50
N ILE A 13 4.07 17.29 7.83
CA ILE A 13 4.10 16.17 6.90
C ILE A 13 3.72 16.66 5.49
N GLY A 14 4.66 16.54 4.56
CA GLY A 14 4.46 16.84 3.15
C GLY A 14 4.06 15.59 2.38
N LEU A 15 2.87 15.56 1.78
CA LEU A 15 2.41 14.47 0.93
C LEU A 15 2.79 14.71 -0.54
N VAL A 16 3.49 13.75 -1.14
CA VAL A 16 3.72 13.71 -2.59
C VAL A 16 2.75 12.69 -3.21
N GLY A 17 1.80 13.19 -4.00
CA GLY A 17 0.71 12.38 -4.54
C GLY A 17 -0.53 12.44 -3.65
N PHE A 18 -1.41 13.41 -3.94
CA PHE A 18 -2.63 13.63 -3.16
C PHE A 18 -3.85 12.91 -3.74
N GLY A 19 -3.65 11.65 -4.14
CA GLY A 19 -4.70 10.76 -4.64
C GLY A 19 -5.57 10.15 -3.53
N PRO A 20 -6.43 9.16 -3.85
CA PRO A 20 -7.36 8.57 -2.88
C PRO A 20 -6.69 8.07 -1.59
N PHE A 21 -5.52 7.43 -1.69
CA PHE A 21 -4.82 6.90 -0.53
C PHE A 21 -4.13 7.99 0.29
N GLY A 22 -3.46 8.96 -0.36
CA GLY A 22 -2.90 10.13 0.33
C GLY A 22 -3.96 10.94 1.07
N GLN A 23 -5.13 11.14 0.45
CA GLN A 23 -6.28 11.79 1.09
C GLN A 23 -6.83 10.98 2.27
N PHE A 24 -6.85 9.65 2.18
CA PHE A 24 -7.26 8.78 3.27
C PHE A 24 -6.34 8.92 4.49
N LEU A 25 -5.02 8.89 4.29
CA LEU A 25 -4.04 9.11 5.36
C LEU A 25 -4.13 10.53 5.96
N ALA A 26 -4.28 11.53 5.09
CA ALA A 26 -4.33 12.93 5.49
C ALA A 26 -5.46 13.23 6.50
N LYS A 27 -6.64 12.62 6.32
CA LYS A 27 -7.77 12.80 7.25
C LYS A 27 -7.41 12.42 8.68
N THR A 28 -6.75 11.27 8.86
CA THR A 28 -6.34 10.78 10.18
C THR A 28 -5.19 11.62 10.74
N MET A 29 -4.21 11.98 9.91
CA MET A 29 -3.09 12.83 10.35
C MET A 29 -3.56 14.22 10.82
N ILE A 30 -4.55 14.81 10.13
CA ILE A 30 -5.19 16.07 10.56
C ILE A 30 -5.94 15.89 11.89
N LYS A 31 -6.71 14.80 12.03
CA LYS A 31 -7.43 14.47 13.28
C LYS A 31 -6.47 14.36 14.47
N GLN A 32 -5.25 13.89 14.25
CA GLN A 32 -4.20 13.79 15.27
C GLN A 32 -3.45 15.12 15.52
N GLY A 33 -3.78 16.19 14.78
CA GLY A 33 -3.20 17.52 14.97
C GLY A 33 -1.89 17.76 14.22
N HIS A 34 -1.54 16.92 13.25
CA HIS A 34 -0.38 17.15 12.37
C HIS A 34 -0.65 18.25 11.35
N ILE A 35 0.42 18.96 10.97
CA ILE A 35 0.35 20.01 9.95
C ILE A 35 0.66 19.35 8.61
N LEU A 36 -0.27 19.46 7.65
CA LEU A 36 -0.10 18.84 6.35
C LEU A 36 0.18 19.86 5.25
N GLN A 37 1.06 19.46 4.35
CA GLN A 37 1.34 20.12 3.09
C GLN A 37 1.23 19.07 1.99
N ALA A 38 0.92 19.48 0.76
CA ALA A 38 0.76 18.51 -0.32
C ALA A 38 1.23 19.07 -1.66
N THR A 39 1.77 18.18 -2.49
CA THR A 39 1.95 18.38 -3.92
C THR A 39 1.47 17.14 -4.67
N SER A 40 1.02 17.33 -5.91
CA SER A 40 0.49 16.26 -6.74
C SER A 40 0.48 16.69 -8.20
N ARG A 41 0.58 15.72 -9.10
CA ARG A 41 0.42 15.94 -10.55
C ARG A 41 -0.89 16.67 -10.87
N SER A 42 -1.99 16.18 -10.32
CA SER A 42 -3.32 16.77 -10.48
C SER A 42 -3.52 17.93 -9.52
N ASP A 43 -4.31 18.93 -9.93
CA ASP A 43 -4.63 20.05 -9.05
C ASP A 43 -5.65 19.63 -7.98
N HIS A 44 -5.25 19.75 -6.71
CA HIS A 44 -6.12 19.50 -5.56
C HIS A 44 -6.27 20.74 -4.67
N SER A 45 -5.99 21.95 -5.20
CA SER A 45 -6.00 23.20 -4.43
C SER A 45 -7.29 23.44 -3.65
N GLN A 46 -8.45 23.25 -4.29
CA GLN A 46 -9.76 23.45 -3.64
C GLN A 46 -10.01 22.46 -2.50
N LEU A 47 -9.68 21.18 -2.72
CA LEU A 47 -9.83 20.14 -1.70
C LEU A 47 -8.88 20.37 -0.53
N CYS A 48 -7.62 20.69 -0.81
CA CYS A 48 -6.61 20.98 0.20
C CYS A 48 -7.01 22.20 1.03
N HIS A 49 -7.48 23.27 0.40
CA HIS A 49 -8.00 24.45 1.09
C HIS A 49 -9.15 24.10 2.06
N HIS A 50 -10.11 23.26 1.62
CA HIS A 50 -11.21 22.83 2.48
C HIS A 50 -10.73 21.98 3.68
N LEU A 51 -9.65 21.23 3.53
CA LEU A 51 -9.04 20.41 4.58
C LEU A 51 -8.00 21.18 5.43
N GLY A 52 -7.73 22.46 5.14
CA GLY A 52 -6.69 23.24 5.82
C GLY A 52 -5.25 22.82 5.47
N ILE A 53 -5.04 22.19 4.31
CA ILE A 53 -3.74 21.72 3.81
C ILE A 53 -3.16 22.77 2.86
N SER A 54 -1.89 23.16 3.03
CA SER A 54 -1.20 23.98 2.03
C SER A 54 -0.83 23.15 0.81
N PHE A 55 -1.34 23.51 -0.37
CA PHE A 55 -1.08 22.81 -1.62
C PHE A 55 -0.12 23.59 -2.52
N PHE A 56 0.88 22.89 -3.05
CA PHE A 56 1.93 23.45 -3.90
C PHE A 56 1.84 22.82 -5.28
N ARG A 57 1.63 23.66 -6.31
CA ARG A 57 1.70 23.23 -7.72
C ARG A 57 3.14 23.01 -8.18
N GLU A 58 4.06 23.83 -7.67
CA GLU A 58 5.48 23.76 -7.97
C GLU A 58 6.20 22.87 -6.95
N GLU A 59 6.82 21.79 -7.43
CA GLU A 59 7.52 20.82 -6.58
C GLU A 59 8.68 21.47 -5.80
N ARG A 60 9.34 22.47 -6.38
CA ARG A 60 10.43 23.20 -5.71
C ARG A 60 9.95 23.94 -4.47
N GLU A 61 8.81 24.62 -4.56
CA GLU A 61 8.23 25.33 -3.42
C GLU A 61 7.83 24.35 -2.32
N PHE A 62 7.24 23.20 -2.70
CA PHE A 62 6.90 22.12 -1.77
C PHE A 62 8.14 21.58 -1.02
N ILE A 63 9.23 21.29 -1.74
CA ILE A 63 10.47 20.78 -1.15
C ILE A 63 11.09 21.79 -0.18
N GLU A 64 11.01 23.09 -0.49
CA GLU A 64 11.52 24.15 0.38
C GLU A 64 10.62 24.45 1.59
N ALA A 65 9.43 23.83 1.68
CA ALA A 65 8.36 24.18 2.62
C ALA A 65 8.50 23.63 4.06
N ASP A 66 9.73 23.38 4.53
CA ASP A 66 10.07 22.97 5.90
C ASP A 66 9.25 21.79 6.46
N ASN A 67 9.32 20.64 5.78
CA ASN A 67 8.70 19.39 6.22
C ASN A 67 9.60 18.63 7.22
N ASP A 68 9.01 18.02 8.25
CA ASP A 68 9.70 17.02 9.08
C ASP A 68 9.75 15.65 8.38
N VAL A 69 8.64 15.32 7.70
CA VAL A 69 8.45 14.08 6.94
C VAL A 69 7.93 14.41 5.56
N ILE A 70 8.50 13.80 4.53
CA ILE A 70 7.91 13.76 3.19
C ILE A 70 7.39 12.34 2.96
N LEU A 71 6.09 12.22 2.75
CA LEU A 71 5.38 10.96 2.55
C LEU A 71 5.02 10.77 1.08
N ILE A 72 5.60 9.75 0.45
CA ILE A 72 5.36 9.40 -0.94
C ILE A 72 4.13 8.49 -1.04
N CYS A 73 3.06 9.04 -1.62
CA CYS A 73 1.74 8.46 -1.77
C CYS A 73 1.34 8.27 -3.26
N THR A 74 2.32 8.17 -4.15
CA THR A 74 2.09 7.98 -5.60
C THR A 74 1.78 6.54 -5.95
N SER A 75 1.49 6.25 -7.23
CA SER A 75 1.41 4.86 -7.68
C SER A 75 2.79 4.20 -7.70
N ILE A 76 2.81 2.87 -7.59
CA ILE A 76 4.03 2.06 -7.73
C ILE A 76 4.69 2.35 -9.09
N LEU A 77 3.88 2.38 -10.15
CA LEU A 77 4.35 2.56 -11.52
C LEU A 77 5.02 3.92 -11.77
N SER A 78 4.55 4.97 -11.09
CA SER A 78 5.06 6.33 -11.28
C SER A 78 6.21 6.71 -10.34
N LEU A 79 6.52 5.87 -9.34
CA LEU A 79 7.45 6.23 -8.26
C LEU A 79 8.79 6.74 -8.78
N SER A 80 9.42 5.96 -9.65
CA SER A 80 10.74 6.29 -10.19
C SER A 80 10.73 7.62 -10.93
N GLN A 81 9.70 7.89 -11.72
CA GLN A 81 9.58 9.15 -12.45
C GLN A 81 9.39 10.34 -11.49
N VAL A 82 8.52 10.19 -10.49
CA VAL A 82 8.26 11.26 -9.53
C VAL A 82 9.51 11.56 -8.71
N LEU A 83 10.16 10.55 -8.13
CA LEU A 83 11.34 10.77 -7.29
C LEU A 83 12.52 11.36 -8.06
N ASN A 84 12.70 11.02 -9.34
CA ASN A 84 13.75 11.62 -10.17
C ASN A 84 13.49 13.09 -10.52
N ASN A 85 12.22 13.52 -10.55
CA ASN A 85 11.85 14.90 -10.85
C ASN A 85 11.83 15.80 -9.61
N LEU A 86 11.57 15.22 -8.43
CA LEU A 86 11.59 15.98 -7.18
C LEU A 86 12.99 16.55 -6.94
N PRO A 87 13.12 17.87 -6.71
CA PRO A 87 14.43 18.49 -6.58
C PRO A 87 14.94 18.39 -5.13
N LEU A 88 15.13 17.14 -4.65
CA LEU A 88 15.44 16.80 -3.25
C LEU A 88 16.72 17.45 -2.71
N HIS A 89 17.62 17.89 -3.58
CA HIS A 89 18.84 18.63 -3.20
C HIS A 89 18.54 20.04 -2.64
N PHE A 90 17.33 20.58 -2.80
CA PHE A 90 16.91 21.82 -2.14
C PHE A 90 16.38 21.63 -0.71
N LEU A 91 16.34 20.40 -0.19
CA LEU A 91 15.98 20.16 1.21
C LEU A 91 16.98 20.88 2.13
N LYS A 92 16.47 21.79 2.96
CA LYS A 92 17.29 22.66 3.81
C LYS A 92 17.82 21.97 5.07
N ARG A 93 17.27 20.80 5.41
CA ARG A 93 17.62 20.02 6.60
C ARG A 93 17.42 18.52 6.36
N PRO A 94 18.10 17.66 7.14
CA PRO A 94 17.76 16.25 7.21
C PRO A 94 16.25 16.07 7.44
N THR A 95 15.62 15.32 6.54
CA THR A 95 14.18 15.10 6.46
C THR A 95 13.93 13.60 6.37
N LEU A 96 12.89 13.10 7.04
CA LEU A 96 12.47 11.71 6.89
C LEU A 96 11.68 11.56 5.59
N ILE A 97 12.17 10.73 4.67
CA ILE A 97 11.42 10.33 3.48
C ILE A 97 10.78 8.98 3.76
N ALA A 98 9.45 8.96 3.81
CA ALA A 98 8.65 7.77 4.00
C ALA A 98 7.82 7.46 2.75
N GLU A 99 7.49 6.20 2.52
CA GLU A 99 6.62 5.78 1.41
C GLU A 99 5.61 4.72 1.86
N VAL A 100 4.47 4.67 1.16
CA VAL A 100 3.33 3.81 1.51
C VAL A 100 2.85 2.94 0.33
N LEU A 101 3.75 2.58 -0.58
CA LEU A 101 3.40 1.75 -1.74
C LEU A 101 3.01 0.33 -1.29
N SER A 102 2.49 -0.51 -2.18
CA SER A 102 2.10 -1.88 -1.83
C SER A 102 3.17 -2.96 -2.12
N VAL A 103 4.33 -2.56 -2.63
CA VAL A 103 5.56 -3.36 -2.77
C VAL A 103 6.72 -2.62 -2.10
N LYS A 104 7.77 -3.29 -1.65
CA LYS A 104 8.78 -2.70 -0.75
C LYS A 104 10.21 -2.73 -1.28
N GLU A 105 10.63 -3.77 -1.99
CA GLU A 105 11.98 -3.81 -2.55
C GLU A 105 12.18 -2.72 -3.60
N HIS A 106 11.18 -2.49 -4.45
CA HIS A 106 11.24 -1.44 -5.45
C HIS A 106 11.42 -0.04 -4.85
N PRO A 107 10.52 0.47 -3.96
CA PRO A 107 10.71 1.80 -3.39
C PRO A 107 11.97 1.92 -2.56
N ARG A 108 12.34 0.91 -1.77
CA ARG A 108 13.61 0.91 -1.03
C ARG A 108 14.79 1.18 -1.96
N ASN A 109 14.87 0.45 -3.06
CA ASN A 109 16.00 0.56 -4.00
C ASN A 109 16.02 1.90 -4.71
N VAL A 110 14.86 2.42 -5.14
CA VAL A 110 14.78 3.74 -5.78
C VAL A 110 15.17 4.84 -4.79
N LEU A 111 14.63 4.81 -3.57
CA LEU A 111 14.94 5.80 -2.53
C LEU A 111 16.43 5.84 -2.20
N LEU A 112 17.07 4.67 -2.02
CA LEU A 112 18.51 4.58 -1.78
C LEU A 112 19.37 5.15 -2.91
N GLN A 113 18.87 5.14 -4.15
CA GLN A 113 19.57 5.66 -5.32
C GLN A 113 19.43 7.18 -5.47
N VAL A 114 18.24 7.72 -5.21
CA VAL A 114 17.89 9.11 -5.58
C VAL A 114 17.88 10.07 -4.40
N VAL A 115 17.66 9.58 -3.18
CA VAL A 115 17.56 10.44 -1.99
C VAL A 115 18.96 10.70 -1.42
N PRO A 116 19.33 11.98 -1.17
CA PRO A 116 20.62 12.35 -0.58
C PRO A 116 20.95 11.53 0.68
N GLU A 117 22.22 11.23 0.88
CA GLU A 117 22.65 10.29 1.92
C GLU A 117 22.23 10.75 3.31
N GLU A 118 22.23 12.05 3.57
CA GLU A 118 21.95 12.70 4.85
C GLU A 118 20.49 12.55 5.29
N MET A 119 19.59 12.20 4.37
CA MET A 119 18.17 12.02 4.65
C MET A 119 17.89 10.61 5.17
N ASP A 120 16.85 10.53 6.01
CA ASP A 120 16.38 9.26 6.55
C ASP A 120 15.32 8.63 5.63
N LEU A 121 15.26 7.30 5.61
CA LEU A 121 14.40 6.49 4.74
C LEU A 121 13.60 5.49 5.57
N LEU A 122 12.29 5.52 5.42
CA LEU A 122 11.36 4.58 6.01
C LEU A 122 10.44 4.00 4.95
N CYS A 123 10.54 2.69 4.72
CA CYS A 123 9.62 1.98 3.82
C CYS A 123 8.44 1.47 4.64
N THR A 124 7.21 1.69 4.16
CA THR A 124 6.01 1.29 4.92
C THR A 124 4.92 0.74 4.01
N HIS A 125 4.01 -0.03 4.60
CA HIS A 125 2.80 -0.48 3.94
C HIS A 125 1.68 -0.60 4.98
N PRO A 126 0.76 0.37 5.02
CA PRO A 126 -0.53 0.14 5.66
C PRO A 126 -1.25 -0.94 4.83
N MET A 127 -1.45 -2.13 5.41
CA MET A 127 -2.11 -3.28 4.75
C MET A 127 -3.63 -3.10 4.65
N PHE A 128 -4.07 -1.86 4.47
CA PHE A 128 -5.44 -1.41 4.46
C PHE A 128 -5.58 -0.14 3.63
N GLY A 129 -6.77 0.09 3.12
CA GLY A 129 -7.10 1.19 2.22
C GLY A 129 -8.33 1.98 2.69
N PRO A 130 -8.84 2.90 1.86
CA PRO A 130 -10.04 3.66 2.14
C PRO A 130 -11.25 2.76 2.44
N GLU A 131 -11.32 1.57 1.84
CA GLU A 131 -12.42 0.63 2.04
C GLU A 131 -12.29 -0.21 3.31
N SER A 132 -11.14 -0.85 3.51
CA SER A 132 -10.90 -1.72 4.67
C SER A 132 -10.65 -0.94 5.97
N GLY A 133 -10.20 0.32 5.87
CA GLY A 133 -9.95 1.21 7.01
C GLY A 133 -10.99 2.32 7.19
N LYS A 134 -12.16 2.27 6.52
CA LYS A 134 -13.18 3.33 6.59
C LYS A 134 -13.72 3.61 8.00
N ASN A 135 -13.70 2.61 8.88
CA ASN A 135 -14.25 2.67 10.23
C ASN A 135 -13.16 2.84 11.32
N GLY A 136 -11.95 3.24 10.92
CA GLY A 136 -10.78 3.33 11.82
C GLY A 136 -9.74 2.24 11.52
N TRP A 137 -8.58 2.35 12.16
CA TRP A 137 -7.41 1.50 11.87
C TRP A 137 -7.08 0.50 12.98
N GLN A 138 -7.97 0.38 13.96
CA GLN A 138 -7.83 -0.58 15.06
C GLN A 138 -7.67 -2.00 14.50
N ASP A 139 -6.66 -2.70 15.00
CA ASP A 139 -6.30 -4.08 14.63
C ASP A 139 -5.90 -4.32 13.17
N LEU A 140 -5.85 -3.26 12.35
CA LEU A 140 -5.32 -3.32 10.99
C LEU A 140 -3.79 -3.37 11.02
N THR A 141 -3.21 -4.07 10.05
CA THR A 141 -1.75 -4.29 10.03
C THR A 141 -1.03 -3.12 9.36
N PHE A 142 0.03 -2.64 9.98
CA PHE A 142 0.95 -1.66 9.41
C PHE A 142 2.36 -2.23 9.42
N VAL A 143 2.92 -2.43 8.22
CA VAL A 143 4.27 -2.97 8.03
C VAL A 143 5.25 -1.82 7.82
N TYR A 144 6.45 -1.93 8.38
CA TYR A 144 7.52 -0.97 8.14
C TYR A 144 8.92 -1.61 8.16
N ASP A 145 9.84 -0.98 7.44
CA ASP A 145 11.27 -1.27 7.40
C ASP A 145 12.06 0.03 7.61
N LYS A 146 12.88 0.09 8.67
CA LYS A 146 13.77 1.21 8.98
C LYS A 146 15.03 1.16 8.11
N VAL A 147 14.87 1.45 6.81
CA VAL A 147 15.92 1.31 5.79
C VAL A 147 17.18 2.13 6.12
N ARG A 148 17.00 3.39 6.55
CA ARG A 148 18.10 4.28 6.95
C ARG A 148 17.58 5.32 7.93
N ILE A 149 17.74 5.12 9.24
CA ILE A 149 17.21 6.04 10.27
C ILE A 149 18.35 6.54 11.15
N ARG A 150 18.44 7.86 11.32
CA ARG A 150 19.38 8.55 12.20
C ARG A 150 18.63 9.38 13.25
N ASP A 151 17.54 10.03 12.84
CA ASP A 151 16.61 10.70 13.74
C ASP A 151 15.49 9.75 14.17
N GLU A 152 15.78 8.97 15.22
CA GLU A 152 14.83 8.05 15.83
C GLU A 152 13.60 8.75 16.42
N ALA A 153 13.71 10.03 16.82
CA ALA A 153 12.59 10.76 17.41
C ALA A 153 11.54 11.12 16.36
N THR A 154 11.97 11.61 15.19
CA THR A 154 11.08 11.89 14.06
C THR A 154 10.49 10.60 13.48
N CYS A 155 11.30 9.55 13.31
CA CYS A 155 10.81 8.23 12.87
C CYS A 155 9.76 7.66 13.83
N SER A 156 10.04 7.64 15.14
CA SER A 156 9.11 7.13 16.15
C SER A 156 7.81 7.94 16.20
N SER A 157 7.88 9.27 16.06
CA SER A 157 6.69 10.13 16.01
C SER A 157 5.83 9.84 14.78
N PHE A 158 6.45 9.57 13.62
CA PHE A 158 5.71 9.19 12.41
C PHE A 158 5.06 7.81 12.55
N LEU A 159 5.78 6.81 13.06
CA LEU A 159 5.22 5.47 13.31
C LEU A 159 4.07 5.51 14.34
N HIS A 160 4.15 6.44 15.30
CA HIS A 160 3.10 6.64 16.30
C HIS A 160 1.75 7.04 15.70
N ILE A 161 1.72 7.63 14.49
CA ILE A 161 0.48 7.96 13.78
C ILE A 161 -0.40 6.72 13.61
N PHE A 162 0.22 5.60 13.22
CA PHE A 162 -0.46 4.34 12.99
C PHE A 162 -0.67 3.58 14.30
N GLN A 163 0.33 3.58 15.18
CA GLN A 163 0.24 2.91 16.48
C GLN A 163 -0.89 3.48 17.35
N SER A 164 -1.07 4.80 17.36
CA SER A 164 -2.10 5.47 18.18
C SER A 164 -3.53 5.23 17.69
N GLU A 165 -3.72 4.86 16.42
CA GLU A 165 -5.02 4.39 15.89
C GLU A 165 -5.24 2.89 16.10
N GLY A 166 -4.35 2.21 16.84
CA GLY A 166 -4.50 0.81 17.22
C GLY A 166 -4.02 -0.17 16.15
N CYS A 167 -3.19 0.25 15.20
CA CYS A 167 -2.62 -0.67 14.21
C CYS A 167 -1.70 -1.72 14.87
N LYS A 168 -1.69 -2.92 14.28
CA LYS A 168 -0.70 -3.96 14.56
C LYS A 168 0.58 -3.62 13.81
N MET A 169 1.55 -3.08 14.55
CA MET A 169 2.83 -2.63 14.02
C MET A 169 3.75 -3.84 13.78
N LEU A 170 4.15 -4.08 12.53
CA LEU A 170 5.03 -5.18 12.15
C LEU A 170 6.31 -4.63 11.50
N GLU A 171 7.44 -4.76 12.18
CA GLU A 171 8.75 -4.45 11.61
C GLU A 171 9.27 -5.67 10.84
N MET A 172 9.59 -5.50 9.56
CA MET A 172 10.19 -6.55 8.73
C MET A 172 10.92 -5.97 7.53
N SER A 173 11.87 -6.73 6.96
CA SER A 173 12.59 -6.27 5.78
C SER A 173 11.69 -6.12 4.56
N CYS A 174 12.04 -5.21 3.66
CA CYS A 174 11.35 -5.06 2.37
C CYS A 174 11.26 -6.36 1.56
N GLU A 175 12.31 -7.20 1.60
CA GLU A 175 12.33 -8.50 0.91
C GLU A 175 11.32 -9.49 1.51
N GLU A 176 11.29 -9.61 2.85
CA GLU A 176 10.36 -10.54 3.51
C GLU A 176 8.92 -10.06 3.33
N HIS A 177 8.68 -8.74 3.38
CA HIS A 177 7.38 -8.17 3.01
C HIS A 177 6.95 -8.63 1.61
N ASP A 178 7.77 -8.40 0.58
CA ASP A 178 7.37 -8.67 -0.81
C ASP A 178 7.13 -10.16 -1.06
N LYS A 179 7.93 -11.02 -0.42
CA LYS A 179 7.72 -12.46 -0.43
C LYS A 179 6.38 -12.86 0.18
N ILE A 180 5.99 -12.28 1.31
CA ILE A 180 4.71 -12.55 1.95
C ILE A 180 3.54 -11.94 1.16
N ALA A 181 3.68 -10.71 0.68
CA ALA A 181 2.67 -10.00 -0.09
C ALA A 181 2.36 -10.72 -1.41
N ALA A 182 3.36 -11.30 -2.08
CA ALA A 182 3.18 -12.09 -3.29
C ALA A 182 2.25 -13.30 -3.05
N ARG A 183 2.42 -14.03 -1.94
CA ARG A 183 1.60 -15.20 -1.60
C ARG A 183 0.30 -14.87 -0.85
N SER A 184 -0.01 -13.60 -0.66
CA SER A 184 -1.21 -13.13 0.06
C SER A 184 -1.93 -12.07 -0.75
N GLN A 185 -1.59 -10.79 -0.56
CA GLN A 185 -2.22 -9.65 -1.24
C GLN A 185 -2.29 -9.84 -2.77
N PHE A 186 -1.19 -10.18 -3.43
CA PHE A 186 -1.18 -10.34 -4.88
C PHE A 186 -2.11 -11.47 -5.36
N LEU A 187 -2.14 -12.61 -4.66
CA LEU A 187 -3.09 -13.69 -4.95
C LEU A 187 -4.54 -13.26 -4.71
N THR A 188 -4.81 -12.54 -3.62
CA THR A 188 -6.14 -12.00 -3.31
C THR A 188 -6.64 -11.07 -4.43
N HIS A 189 -5.81 -10.13 -4.90
CA HIS A 189 -6.17 -9.26 -6.02
C HIS A 189 -6.31 -10.03 -7.33
N THR A 190 -5.44 -11.02 -7.59
CA THR A 190 -5.52 -11.85 -8.80
C THR A 190 -6.86 -12.58 -8.85
N ILE A 191 -7.25 -13.26 -7.78
CA ILE A 191 -8.54 -13.96 -7.69
C ILE A 191 -9.69 -12.95 -7.83
N GLY A 192 -9.67 -11.84 -7.09
CA GLY A 192 -10.73 -10.83 -7.17
C GLY A 192 -10.93 -10.26 -8.57
N ARG A 193 -9.84 -10.03 -9.32
CA ARG A 193 -9.90 -9.60 -10.72
C ARG A 193 -10.34 -10.71 -11.67
N THR A 194 -9.89 -11.95 -11.48
CA THR A 194 -10.40 -13.09 -12.26
C THR A 194 -11.92 -13.24 -12.09
N LEU A 195 -12.44 -13.10 -10.87
CA LEU A 195 -13.88 -13.12 -10.62
C LEU A 195 -14.61 -11.95 -11.30
N SER A 196 -13.95 -10.81 -11.45
CA SER A 196 -14.48 -9.69 -12.24
C SER A 196 -14.53 -10.00 -13.73
N GLU A 197 -13.48 -10.60 -14.31
CA GLU A 197 -13.45 -11.03 -15.71
C GLU A 197 -14.48 -12.13 -15.99
N MET A 198 -14.80 -12.95 -15.00
CA MET A 198 -15.90 -13.93 -15.06
C MET A 198 -17.28 -13.29 -14.93
N GLU A 199 -17.36 -11.98 -14.70
CA GLU A 199 -18.60 -11.22 -14.53
C GLU A 199 -19.55 -11.83 -13.49
N ILE A 200 -19.03 -12.39 -12.39
CA ILE A 200 -19.89 -13.05 -11.40
C ILE A 200 -20.87 -12.06 -10.76
N GLU A 201 -22.12 -12.47 -10.58
CA GLU A 201 -23.15 -11.68 -9.93
C GLU A 201 -23.77 -12.41 -8.75
N SER A 202 -24.33 -11.65 -7.81
CA SER A 202 -25.12 -12.19 -6.71
C SER A 202 -26.37 -12.90 -7.25
N THR A 203 -26.73 -14.03 -6.66
CA THR A 203 -27.88 -14.84 -7.03
C THR A 203 -28.87 -14.98 -5.87
N SER A 204 -30.08 -15.47 -6.15
CA SER A 204 -31.09 -15.78 -5.12
C SER A 204 -30.72 -16.96 -4.22
N MET A 205 -29.68 -17.73 -4.57
CA MET A 205 -29.26 -18.95 -3.87
C MET A 205 -27.78 -18.89 -3.48
N ASN A 206 -27.28 -17.70 -3.13
CA ASN A 206 -25.90 -17.56 -2.70
C ASN A 206 -25.59 -18.42 -1.47
N THR A 207 -24.47 -19.13 -1.53
CA THR A 207 -23.84 -19.68 -0.32
C THR A 207 -23.04 -18.57 0.37
N LYS A 208 -22.79 -18.72 1.68
CA LYS A 208 -21.92 -17.78 2.41
C LYS A 208 -20.52 -17.65 1.81
N GLY A 209 -19.98 -18.74 1.28
CA GLY A 209 -18.71 -18.71 0.55
C GLY A 209 -18.80 -17.83 -0.70
N PHE A 210 -19.85 -17.98 -1.50
CA PHE A 210 -20.00 -17.17 -2.71
C PHE A 210 -20.25 -15.68 -2.41
N GLU A 211 -20.99 -15.35 -1.34
CA GLU A 211 -21.12 -13.96 -0.86
C GLU A 211 -19.74 -13.30 -0.63
N THR A 212 -18.79 -14.03 -0.02
CA THR A 212 -17.43 -13.50 0.20
C THR A 212 -16.64 -13.33 -1.10
N LEU A 213 -16.87 -14.16 -2.12
CA LEU A 213 -16.24 -14.02 -3.43
C LEU A 213 -16.77 -12.82 -4.20
N VAL A 214 -18.08 -12.57 -4.14
CA VAL A 214 -18.70 -11.35 -4.70
C VAL A 214 -18.14 -10.11 -4.00
N GLN A 215 -18.05 -10.12 -2.67
CA GLN A 215 -17.44 -9.02 -1.92
C GLN A 215 -15.95 -8.83 -2.27
N LEU A 216 -15.19 -9.92 -2.45
CA LEU A 216 -13.80 -9.86 -2.88
C LEU A 216 -13.65 -9.23 -4.26
N LYS A 217 -14.50 -9.62 -5.23
CA LYS A 217 -14.57 -9.00 -6.56
C LYS A 217 -14.78 -7.50 -6.42
N GLU A 218 -15.85 -7.09 -5.73
CA GLU A 218 -16.23 -5.69 -5.56
C GLU A 218 -15.12 -4.85 -4.92
N ASN A 219 -14.44 -5.37 -3.90
CA ASN A 219 -13.34 -4.67 -3.26
C ASN A 219 -12.11 -4.57 -4.18
N SER A 220 -11.77 -5.64 -4.90
CA SER A 220 -10.55 -5.71 -5.72
C SER A 220 -10.60 -4.81 -6.96
N VAL A 221 -11.80 -4.55 -7.50
CA VAL A 221 -11.98 -3.69 -8.69
C VAL A 221 -12.10 -2.20 -8.38
N ARG A 222 -12.27 -1.82 -7.10
CA ARG A 222 -12.21 -0.42 -6.67
C ARG A 222 -10.80 0.15 -6.78
N ASP A 223 -9.80 -0.70 -6.61
CA ASP A 223 -8.41 -0.33 -6.85
C ASP A 223 -8.10 -0.26 -8.34
N SER A 224 -7.24 0.70 -8.72
CA SER A 224 -6.86 0.89 -10.11
C SER A 224 -6.11 -0.33 -10.67
N PHE A 225 -6.25 -0.55 -11.98
CA PHE A 225 -5.45 -1.57 -12.66
C PHE A 225 -3.95 -1.29 -12.57
N ASP A 226 -3.55 -0.01 -12.48
CA ASP A 226 -2.17 0.41 -12.24
C ASP A 226 -1.63 -0.11 -10.90
N LEU A 227 -2.43 -0.07 -9.82
CA LEU A 227 -2.02 -0.62 -8.53
C LEU A 227 -1.74 -2.11 -8.67
N PHE A 228 -2.68 -2.87 -9.25
CA PHE A 228 -2.54 -4.31 -9.45
C PHE A 228 -1.36 -4.66 -10.34
N SER A 229 -1.18 -3.92 -11.44
CA SER A 229 -0.02 -4.07 -12.33
C SER A 229 1.28 -3.84 -11.57
N GLY A 230 1.31 -2.85 -10.67
CA GLY A 230 2.46 -2.58 -9.81
C GLY A 230 2.78 -3.73 -8.86
N LEU A 231 1.76 -4.40 -8.29
CA LEU A 231 1.96 -5.59 -7.44
C LEU A 231 2.66 -6.73 -8.19
N PHE A 232 2.47 -6.84 -9.50
CA PHE A 232 3.11 -7.86 -10.33
C PHE A 232 4.49 -7.43 -10.85
N ILE A 233 4.54 -6.25 -11.48
CA ILE A 233 5.74 -5.76 -12.18
C ILE A 233 6.90 -5.54 -11.21
N TYR A 234 6.61 -5.02 -10.01
CA TYR A 234 7.63 -4.57 -9.06
C TYR A 234 7.79 -5.48 -7.83
N ASN A 235 7.18 -6.66 -7.84
CA ASN A 235 7.44 -7.71 -6.86
C ASN A 235 8.02 -8.94 -7.58
N ARG A 236 9.32 -9.20 -7.40
CA ARG A 236 10.01 -10.32 -8.08
C ARG A 236 9.46 -11.70 -7.72
N PHE A 237 8.73 -11.82 -6.60
CA PHE A 237 8.11 -13.07 -6.17
C PHE A 237 6.73 -13.31 -6.80
N ALA A 238 6.04 -12.26 -7.27
CA ALA A 238 4.67 -12.35 -7.78
C ALA A 238 4.54 -13.28 -9.00
N LYS A 239 5.54 -13.30 -9.89
CA LYS A 239 5.54 -14.17 -11.07
C LYS A 239 5.46 -15.65 -10.72
N GLN A 240 6.20 -16.08 -9.70
CA GLN A 240 6.17 -17.47 -9.26
C GLN A 240 4.81 -17.81 -8.62
N GLU A 241 4.23 -16.89 -7.84
CA GLU A 241 2.92 -17.13 -7.23
C GLU A 241 1.78 -17.18 -8.25
N LEU A 242 1.85 -16.40 -9.33
CA LEU A 242 0.90 -16.51 -10.43
C LEU A 242 0.99 -17.90 -11.10
N GLN A 243 2.20 -18.37 -11.40
CA GLN A 243 2.41 -19.73 -11.94
C GLN A 243 1.92 -20.82 -10.99
N ASN A 244 2.14 -20.65 -9.68
CA ASN A 244 1.64 -21.57 -8.67
C ASN A 244 0.10 -21.65 -8.70
N LEU A 245 -0.58 -20.50 -8.83
CA LEU A 245 -2.03 -20.42 -8.94
C LEU A 245 -2.55 -21.13 -10.19
N GLU A 246 -1.94 -20.87 -11.36
CA GLU A 246 -2.29 -21.51 -12.63
C GLU A 246 -2.15 -23.04 -12.55
N LEU A 247 -1.01 -23.52 -12.05
CA LEU A 247 -0.75 -24.96 -11.86
C LEU A 247 -1.73 -25.59 -10.87
N ALA A 248 -2.10 -24.88 -9.81
CA ALA A 248 -3.07 -25.36 -8.83
C ALA A 248 -4.46 -25.50 -9.46
N LEU A 249 -4.89 -24.51 -10.24
CA LEU A 249 -6.18 -24.54 -10.96
C LEU A 249 -6.23 -25.71 -11.95
N GLU A 250 -5.18 -25.91 -12.75
CA GLU A 250 -5.12 -27.02 -13.70
C GLU A 250 -5.12 -28.38 -12.98
N LYS A 251 -4.39 -28.52 -11.86
CA LYS A 251 -4.44 -29.75 -11.04
C LYS A 251 -5.84 -30.05 -10.51
N VAL A 252 -6.59 -29.04 -10.08
CA VAL A 252 -7.98 -29.22 -9.63
C VAL A 252 -8.87 -29.67 -10.79
N LYS A 253 -8.75 -29.01 -11.96
CA LYS A 253 -9.48 -29.38 -13.18
C LYS A 253 -9.20 -30.82 -13.59
N GLN A 254 -7.95 -31.26 -13.62
CA GLN A 254 -7.59 -32.63 -13.99
C GLN A 254 -8.18 -33.67 -13.03
N LYS A 255 -8.18 -33.40 -11.72
CA LYS A 255 -8.84 -34.29 -10.74
C LYS A 255 -10.35 -34.42 -11.00
N LEU A 256 -11.02 -33.34 -11.41
CA LEU A 256 -12.45 -33.37 -11.72
C LEU A 256 -12.74 -34.18 -13.00
N LEU A 257 -11.95 -33.99 -14.05
CA LEU A 257 -12.09 -34.72 -15.31
C LEU A 257 -11.84 -36.22 -15.12
N GLN A 258 -10.77 -36.58 -14.40
CA GLN A 258 -10.49 -37.97 -14.05
C GLN A 258 -11.68 -38.59 -13.29
N LYS A 259 -12.25 -37.86 -12.33
CA LYS A 259 -13.38 -38.37 -11.55
C LYS A 259 -14.63 -38.60 -12.39
N MET A 260 -14.86 -37.73 -13.39
CA MET A 260 -15.96 -37.87 -14.34
C MET A 260 -15.80 -39.14 -15.19
N GLU A 261 -14.60 -39.39 -15.72
CA GLU A 261 -14.30 -40.60 -16.51
C GLU A 261 -14.48 -41.90 -15.70
N GLU A 262 -14.07 -41.89 -14.42
CA GLU A 262 -14.29 -43.01 -13.49
C GLU A 262 -15.78 -43.31 -13.30
N GLN A 263 -16.63 -42.27 -13.14
CA GLN A 263 -18.07 -42.43 -12.95
C GLN A 263 -18.75 -42.96 -14.22
N SER A 264 -18.44 -42.40 -15.39
CA SER A 264 -18.98 -42.87 -16.67
C SER A 264 -18.62 -44.35 -16.96
N SER A 265 -17.47 -44.81 -16.47
CA SER A 265 -17.02 -46.21 -16.59
C SER A 265 -17.75 -47.17 -15.63
N ILE A 266 -18.31 -46.66 -14.52
CA ILE A 266 -19.10 -47.45 -13.57
C ILE A 266 -20.56 -47.57 -14.05
N GLU A 267 -21.13 -46.46 -14.54
CA GLU A 267 -22.52 -46.43 -15.06
C GLU A 267 -22.70 -47.22 -16.36
N SER A 268 -21.60 -47.49 -17.09
CA SER A 268 -21.60 -48.27 -18.34
C SER A 268 -21.37 -49.77 -18.16
N LYS A 269 -21.19 -50.26 -16.93
CA LYS A 269 -21.14 -51.70 -16.64
C LYS A 269 -22.58 -52.24 -16.45
N PRO A 270 -22.95 -53.32 -17.16
CA PRO A 270 -24.29 -53.92 -17.08
C PRO A 270 -24.58 -54.57 -15.72
#